data_AF-A0A531KN71-F1
#
_entry.id   AF-A0A531KN71-F1
#
_cell.length_a   1.000
_cell.length_b   1.000
_cell.length_c   1.000
_cell.angle_alpha   90.00
_cell.angle_beta   90.00
_cell.angle_gamma   90.00
#
_symmetry.space_group_name_H-M   'P 1'
#
loop_
_entity.id
_entity.type
_entity.pdbx_description
1 polymer ?
#
loop_
_entity_poly.entity_id
_entity_poly.type
_entity_poly.pdbx_seq_one_letter_code
_entity_poly.pdbx_strand_id
1 'polypeptide(L)' 'MTGNPHHQTTPSGKPRARAFGIGFDGTPGPFNAITDVAGVAVGYSTLISGEGALVVGKGPVRTGPLPTTS' A
#
# COMPACT_ATOMS: atom_id res chain seq x y z
N MET A 1 6.64 18.38 -13.87
CA MET A 1 6.43 17.10 -13.15
C MET A 1 5.78 17.33 -11.77
N THR A 2 4.77 18.19 -11.67
CA THR A 2 4.03 18.45 -10.42
C THR A 2 2.57 18.71 -10.80
N GLY A 3 1.65 17.89 -10.27
CA GLY A 3 0.21 18.08 -10.48
C GLY A 3 -0.61 16.79 -10.55
N ASN A 4 0.02 15.63 -10.76
CA ASN A 4 -0.72 14.37 -10.73
C ASN A 4 -0.95 13.93 -9.27
N PRO A 5 -2.21 13.89 -8.77
CA PRO A 5 -2.50 13.52 -7.38
C PRO A 5 -2.02 12.11 -7.03
N HIS A 6 -2.01 11.18 -8.00
CA HIS A 6 -1.55 9.81 -7.77
C HIS A 6 -0.06 9.71 -7.42
N HIS A 7 0.74 10.73 -7.76
CA HIS A 7 2.16 10.78 -7.42
C HIS A 7 2.40 11.39 -6.03
N GLN A 8 1.41 12.09 -5.48
CA GLN A 8 1.51 12.80 -4.21
C GLN A 8 0.92 11.99 -3.06
N THR A 9 -0.14 11.22 -3.29
CA THR A 9 -0.83 10.47 -2.24
C THR A 9 -1.02 8.99 -2.58
N THR A 10 -1.03 8.14 -1.55
CA THR A 10 -1.42 6.73 -1.67
C THR A 10 -2.94 6.62 -1.79
N PRO A 11 -3.48 5.47 -2.23
CA PRO A 11 -4.94 5.22 -2.16
C PRO A 11 -5.51 5.36 -0.74
N SER A 12 -4.69 5.14 0.29
CA SER A 12 -5.03 5.35 1.70
C SER A 12 -4.85 6.80 2.19
N GLY A 13 -4.57 7.74 1.29
CA GLY A 13 -4.45 9.19 1.59
C GLY A 13 -3.12 9.62 2.22
N LYS A 14 -2.15 8.71 2.36
CA LYS A 14 -0.84 9.04 2.95
C LYS A 14 0.08 9.69 1.91
N PRO A 15 0.95 10.64 2.30
CA PRO A 15 1.88 11.25 1.36
C PRO A 15 2.87 10.22 0.81
N ARG A 16 3.13 10.29 -0.50
CA ARG A 16 4.22 9.57 -1.17
C ARG A 16 5.50 10.38 -1.10
N ALA A 17 6.65 9.73 -1.33
CA ALA A 17 7.96 10.40 -1.27
C ALA A 17 8.07 11.65 -2.16
N ARG A 18 7.49 11.63 -3.37
CA ARG A 18 7.48 12.79 -4.28
C ARG A 18 6.70 14.00 -3.74
N ALA A 19 5.78 13.82 -2.79
CA ALA A 19 5.09 14.92 -2.12
C ALA A 19 6.03 15.75 -1.24
N PHE A 20 7.15 15.16 -0.79
CA PHE A 20 8.18 15.85 -0.01
C PHE A 20 9.31 16.42 -0.87
N GLY A 21 9.15 16.45 -2.20
CA GLY A 21 10.17 16.95 -3.12
C GLY A 21 11.39 16.03 -3.28
N ILE A 22 11.31 14.77 -2.83
CA ILE A 22 12.38 13.79 -3.03
C ILE A 22 12.49 13.48 -4.52
N GLY A 23 13.65 13.80 -5.09
CA GLY A 23 13.99 13.52 -6.48
C GLY A 23 14.24 12.02 -6.70
N PHE A 24 13.73 11.51 -7.81
CA PHE A 24 13.98 10.15 -8.27
C PHE A 24 14.27 10.19 -9.75
N ASP A 25 15.18 9.34 -10.20
CA ASP A 25 15.51 9.18 -11.61
C ASP A 25 14.34 8.59 -12.40
N GLY A 26 14.32 8.88 -13.71
CA GLY A 26 13.32 8.39 -14.65
C GLY A 26 11.95 9.08 -14.55
N THR A 27 11.06 8.70 -15.47
CA THR A 27 9.67 9.21 -15.53
C THR A 27 8.70 8.10 -15.12
N PRO A 28 7.96 8.25 -14.01
CA PRO A 28 6.97 7.25 -13.59
C PRO A 28 5.75 7.25 -14.51
N GLY A 29 5.02 6.13 -14.52
CA GLY A 29 3.71 6.01 -15.16
C GLY A 29 2.63 6.90 -14.50
N PRO A 30 1.42 6.96 -15.08
CA PRO A 30 0.33 7.81 -14.58
C PRO A 30 -0.04 7.58 -13.12
N PHE A 31 -0.04 6.35 -12.62
CA PHE A 31 -0.38 6.03 -11.24
C PHE A 31 0.84 5.92 -10.34
N ASN A 32 2.04 5.84 -10.92
CA ASN A 32 3.29 5.56 -10.19
C ASN A 32 3.08 4.33 -9.28
N ALA A 33 2.54 3.27 -9.90
CA ALA A 33 2.11 2.04 -9.25
C ALA A 33 2.21 0.87 -10.25
N ILE A 34 2.30 -0.35 -9.74
CA ILE A 34 2.40 -1.56 -10.58
C ILE A 34 1.21 -1.74 -11.54
N THR A 35 0.05 -1.19 -11.18
CA THR A 35 -1.18 -1.17 -12.00
C THR A 35 -1.08 -0.28 -13.24
N ASP A 36 0.02 0.47 -13.42
CA ASP A 36 0.32 1.15 -14.68
C ASP A 36 0.52 0.15 -15.85
N VAL A 37 0.77 -1.13 -15.54
CA VAL A 37 0.79 -2.21 -16.53
C VAL A 37 -0.64 -2.68 -16.81
N ALA A 38 -1.09 -2.57 -18.06
CA ALA A 38 -2.44 -2.97 -18.47
C ALA A 38 -2.72 -4.44 -18.12
N GLY A 39 -3.89 -4.70 -17.54
CA GLY A 39 -4.31 -6.03 -17.08
C GLY A 39 -3.82 -6.42 -15.68
N VAL A 40 -2.98 -5.61 -15.02
CA VAL A 40 -2.53 -5.86 -13.64
C VAL A 40 -3.46 -5.19 -12.63
N ALA A 41 -3.96 -5.98 -11.69
CA ALA A 41 -4.74 -5.53 -10.54
C ALA A 41 -4.09 -6.01 -9.23
N VAL A 42 -4.31 -5.27 -8.14
CA VAL A 42 -3.78 -5.59 -6.81
C VAL A 42 -4.89 -5.44 -5.77
N GLY A 43 -5.06 -6.47 -4.93
CA GLY A 43 -5.90 -6.44 -3.74
C GLY A 43 -5.07 -6.72 -2.49
N TYR A 44 -5.47 -6.15 -1.36
CA TYR A 44 -4.84 -6.41 -0.06
C TYR A 44 -5.90 -6.79 0.99
N SER A 45 -5.53 -7.70 1.88
CA SER A 45 -6.28 -7.98 3.11
C SER A 45 -5.33 -7.80 4.28
N THR A 46 -5.74 -6.99 5.25
CA THR A 46 -4.93 -6.61 6.40
C THR A 46 -5.65 -7.07 7.66
N LEU A 47 -5.06 -8.05 8.36
CA LEU A 47 -5.59 -8.62 9.59
C LEU A 47 -4.93 -7.96 10.79
N ILE A 48 -5.71 -7.17 11.51
CA ILE A 48 -5.30 -6.41 12.70
C ILE A 48 -6.30 -6.73 13.82
N SER A 49 -5.87 -7.48 14.84
CA SER A 49 -6.72 -7.81 16.00
C SER A 49 -5.90 -8.04 17.27
N GLY A 50 -6.51 -7.85 18.44
CA GLY A 50 -5.86 -7.94 19.74
C GLY A 50 -4.94 -6.75 20.07
N GLU A 51 -4.72 -6.52 21.36
CA GLU A 51 -3.84 -5.50 21.94
C GLU A 51 -3.15 -6.08 23.18
N GLY A 52 -2.05 -5.47 23.63
CA GLY A 52 -1.31 -5.92 24.82
C GLY A 52 -0.28 -7.02 24.54
N ALA A 53 0.09 -7.77 25.58
CA ALA A 53 1.19 -8.73 25.50
C ALA A 53 0.90 -9.89 24.52
N LEU A 54 1.94 -10.34 23.81
CA LEU A 54 1.84 -11.41 22.82
C LEU A 54 1.53 -12.75 23.49
N VAL A 55 0.44 -13.38 23.05
CA VAL A 55 0.09 -14.78 23.34
C VAL A 55 0.05 -15.55 22.02
N VAL A 56 0.94 -16.52 21.88
CA VAL A 56 1.06 -17.36 20.68
C VAL A 56 -0.30 -18.02 20.37
N GLY A 57 -0.74 -17.91 19.10
CA GLY A 57 -2.03 -18.42 18.63
C GLY A 57 -3.26 -17.57 18.97
N LYS A 58 -3.11 -16.48 19.75
CA LYS A 58 -4.23 -15.58 20.11
C LYS A 58 -4.02 -14.12 19.68
N GLY A 59 -2.77 -13.67 19.57
CA GLY A 59 -2.43 -12.33 19.12
C GLY A 59 -1.59 -11.55 20.13
N PRO A 60 -1.32 -10.26 19.89
CA PRO A 60 -1.89 -9.43 18.82
C PRO A 60 -1.53 -9.91 17.42
N VAL A 61 -2.50 -9.87 16.51
CA VAL A 61 -2.35 -10.20 15.09
C VAL A 61 -2.14 -8.90 14.31
N ARG A 62 -1.08 -8.87 13.50
CA ARG A 62 -0.72 -7.78 12.59
C ARG A 62 -0.14 -8.38 11.31
N THR A 63 -0.98 -9.00 10.49
CA THR A 63 -0.54 -9.80 9.32
C THR A 63 -1.38 -9.51 8.06
N GLY A 64 -0.91 -10.02 6.91
CA GLY A 64 -1.61 -10.02 5.62
C GLY A 64 -2.49 -11.27 5.43
N PRO A 65 -3.05 -11.51 4.23
CA PRO A 65 -4.19 -12.40 4.03
C PRO A 65 -3.98 -13.84 4.56
N LEU A 66 -4.98 -14.40 5.25
CA LEU A 66 -5.23 -15.85 5.31
C LEU A 66 -6.44 -16.17 4.39
N PRO A 67 -6.48 -17.33 3.71
CA PRO A 67 -7.31 -17.55 2.53
C PRO A 67 -8.80 -17.70 2.82
N THR A 68 -9.64 -17.31 1.85
CA THR A 68 -11.05 -17.74 1.75
C THR A 68 -11.09 -19.22 1.40
N THR A 69 -11.73 -20.05 2.23
CA THR A 69 -12.31 -21.31 1.75
C THR A 69 -13.40 -20.98 0.74
N SER A 70 -13.39 -21.70 -0.40
CA SER A 70 -14.18 -21.49 -1.62
C SER A 70 -15.65 -21.13 -1.42
#